data_AF-A0AAE3H4Q9-F1
#
_entry.id   AF-A0AAE3H4Q9-F1
#
_cell.length_a   1.000
_cell.length_b   1.000
_cell.length_c   1.000
_cell.angle_alpha   90.00
_cell.angle_beta   90.00
_cell.angle_gamma   90.00
#
_symmetry.space_group_name_H-M   'P 1'
#
loop_
_entity.id
_entity.type
_entity.pdbx_description
1 polymer ?
#
loop_
_entity_poly.entity_id
_entity_poly.type
_entity_poly.pdbx_seq_one_letter_code
_entity_poly.pdbx_strand_id
1 'polypeptide(L)' 'MTVLQTKPLSNIQAELLKLYANNLSDEDLFEIRMMLGKYFAKKATEAMDNVWDKNNLSEQDMINWTNEHNRI' A
#
# COMPACT_ATOMS: atom_id res chain seq x y z
N MET A 1 22.63 -26.40 -15.40
CA MET A 1 21.92 -26.62 -14.13
C MET A 1 21.68 -25.25 -13.51
N THR A 2 20.44 -24.79 -13.44
CA THR A 2 20.12 -23.48 -12.86
C THR A 2 20.04 -23.64 -11.36
N VAL A 3 20.95 -23.01 -10.63
CA VAL A 3 20.93 -23.03 -9.16
C VAL A 3 19.78 -22.14 -8.71
N LEU A 4 18.72 -22.73 -8.15
CA LEU A 4 17.64 -21.98 -7.51
C LEU A 4 18.22 -21.33 -6.25
N GLN A 5 18.60 -20.07 -6.35
CA GLN A 5 19.06 -19.28 -5.21
C GLN A 5 17.86 -19.07 -4.29
N THR A 6 17.81 -19.78 -3.16
CA THR A 6 16.79 -19.58 -2.12
C THR A 6 17.06 -18.23 -1.46
N LYS A 7 16.41 -17.17 -1.95
CA LYS A 7 16.45 -15.88 -1.27
C LYS A 7 15.87 -16.05 0.13
N PRO A 8 16.54 -15.58 1.19
CA PRO A 8 15.96 -15.58 2.52
C PRO A 8 14.68 -14.75 2.49
N LEU A 9 13.65 -15.22 3.22
CA LEU A 9 12.39 -14.51 3.35
C LEU A 9 12.63 -13.13 3.93
N SER A 10 11.89 -12.13 3.45
CA SER A 10 11.84 -10.84 4.12
C SER A 10 11.23 -11.00 5.52
N ASN A 11 11.52 -10.06 6.41
CA ASN A 11 10.97 -10.03 7.76
C ASN A 11 9.44 -10.20 7.77
N ILE A 12 8.72 -9.48 6.89
CA ILE A 12 7.26 -9.58 6.82
C ILE A 12 6.78 -10.93 6.29
N GLN A 13 7.50 -11.54 5.34
CA GLN A 13 7.17 -12.87 4.83
C GLN A 13 7.32 -13.93 5.95
N ALA A 14 8.38 -13.85 6.74
CA ALA A 14 8.61 -14.75 7.86
C ALA A 14 7.55 -14.60 8.97
N GLU A 15 7.17 -13.37 9.31
CA GLU A 15 6.13 -13.13 10.33
C GLU A 15 4.74 -13.59 9.86
N LEU A 16 4.36 -13.37 8.60
CA LEU A 16 3.09 -13.87 8.07
C LEU A 16 3.01 -15.40 8.11
N LEU A 17 4.10 -16.10 7.82
CA LEU A 17 4.14 -17.56 7.92
C LEU A 17 3.96 -18.06 9.36
N LYS A 18 4.54 -17.39 10.35
CA LYS A 18 4.31 -17.70 11.77
C LYS A 18 2.85 -17.47 12.16
N LEU A 19 2.22 -16.41 11.62
CA LEU A 19 0.82 -16.09 11.85
C LEU A 19 -0.11 -17.17 11.28
N TYR A 20 0.16 -17.64 10.05
CA TYR A 20 -0.60 -18.73 9.42
C TYR A 20 -0.48 -20.07 10.14
N ALA A 21 0.63 -20.33 10.83
CA ALA A 21 0.82 -21.56 11.61
C ALA A 21 -0.22 -21.72 12.74
N ASN A 22 -0.92 -20.65 13.13
CA ASN A 22 -1.97 -20.67 14.14
C ASN A 22 -3.36 -21.02 13.59
N ASN A 23 -3.47 -21.41 12.31
CA ASN A 23 -4.71 -21.80 11.65
C ASN A 23 -5.82 -20.73 11.79
N LEU A 24 -5.49 -19.51 11.38
CA LEU A 24 -6.40 -18.37 11.38
C LEU A 24 -7.68 -18.67 10.61
N SER A 25 -8.79 -18.10 11.08
CA SER A 25 -10.01 -18.10 10.30
C SER A 25 -9.87 -17.20 9.06
N ASP A 26 -10.72 -17.44 8.05
CA ASP A 26 -10.78 -16.56 6.88
C ASP A 26 -11.17 -15.12 7.25
N GLU A 27 -11.95 -14.96 8.32
CA GLU A 27 -12.34 -13.65 8.87
C GLU A 27 -11.13 -12.90 9.44
N ASP A 28 -10.32 -13.55 10.29
CA ASP A 28 -9.09 -12.96 10.83
C ASP A 28 -8.10 -12.59 9.71
N LEU A 29 -7.98 -13.46 8.70
CA LEU A 29 -7.13 -13.19 7.54
C LEU A 29 -7.62 -11.96 6.75
N PHE A 30 -8.94 -11.81 6.59
CA PHE A 30 -9.53 -10.65 5.96
C PHE A 30 -9.30 -9.37 6.77
N GLU A 31 -9.45 -9.42 8.08
CA GLU A 31 -9.19 -8.29 8.97
C GLU A 31 -7.73 -7.83 8.90
N ILE A 32 -6.78 -8.77 8.91
CA ILE A 32 -5.35 -8.45 8.76
C ILE A 32 -5.09 -7.76 7.42
N ARG A 33 -5.68 -8.24 6.32
CA ARG A 33 -5.58 -7.58 5.01
C ARG A 33 -6.15 -6.17 5.04
N MET A 34 -7.29 -5.98 5.70
CA MET A 34 -7.89 -4.66 5.87
C MET A 34 -7.02 -3.73 6.70
N MET A 35 -6.37 -4.22 7.75
CA MET A 35 -5.42 -3.43 8.56
C MET A 35 -4.23 -2.96 7.72
N LEU A 36 -3.64 -3.85 6.91
CA LEU A 36 -2.56 -3.50 5.99
C LEU A 36 -3.02 -2.49 4.94
N GLY A 37 -4.21 -2.69 4.36
CA GLY A 37 -4.81 -1.76 3.41
C GLY A 37 -4.99 -0.36 4.00
N LYS A 38 -5.54 -0.27 5.22
CA LYS A 38 -5.68 1.00 5.95
C LYS A 38 -4.33 1.67 6.23
N TYR A 39 -3.32 0.90 6.61
CA TYR A 39 -1.98 1.43 6.86
C TYR A 39 -1.38 2.06 5.59
N PHE A 40 -1.43 1.37 4.46
CA PHE A 40 -0.89 1.90 3.21
C PHE A 40 -1.72 3.04 2.63
N ALA A 41 -3.05 3.01 2.77
CA ALA A 41 -3.91 4.12 2.40
C ALA A 41 -3.55 5.39 3.18
N LYS A 42 -3.39 5.27 4.51
CA LYS A 42 -2.95 6.39 5.35
C LYS A 42 -1.60 6.94 4.89
N LYS A 43 -0.62 6.07 4.63
CA LYS A 43 0.70 6.48 4.14
C LYS A 43 0.65 7.19 2.79
N ALA A 44 -0.23 6.73 1.90
CA ALA A 44 -0.44 7.35 0.59
C ALA A 44 -1.08 8.75 0.73
N THR A 45 -2.08 8.89 1.61
CA THR A 45 -2.68 10.19 1.94
C THR A 45 -1.62 11.15 2.49
N GLU A 46 -0.85 10.74 3.50
CA GLU A 46 0.22 11.57 4.06
C GLU A 46 1.27 11.96 3.01
N ALA A 47 1.62 11.04 2.10
CA ALA A 47 2.54 11.35 1.00
C ALA A 47 1.94 12.38 0.03
N MET A 48 0.64 12.29 -0.26
CA MET A 48 -0.07 13.23 -1.12
C MET A 48 -0.15 14.62 -0.48
N ASP A 49 -0.50 14.70 0.81
CA ASP A 49 -0.53 15.96 1.58
C ASP A 49 0.85 16.64 1.53
N ASN A 50 1.94 15.88 1.72
CA ASN A 50 3.30 16.41 1.61
C ASN A 50 3.63 16.95 0.21
N VAL A 51 3.15 16.28 -0.84
CA VAL A 51 3.33 16.75 -2.23
C VAL A 51 2.51 18.01 -2.48
N TRP A 52 1.29 18.06 -1.94
CA TRP A 52 0.39 19.20 -2.02
C TRP A 52 1.01 20.45 -1.41
N ASP A 53 1.49 20.35 -0.18
CA ASP A 53 2.12 21.44 0.55
C ASP A 53 3.42 21.91 -0.12
N LYS A 54 4.30 20.97 -0.51
CA LYS A 54 5.59 21.32 -1.12
C LYS A 54 5.47 22.03 -2.46
N ASN A 55 4.44 21.71 -3.23
CA ASN A 55 4.22 22.32 -4.54
C ASN A 55 3.24 23.52 -4.47
N ASN A 56 2.80 23.91 -3.26
CA ASN A 56 1.78 24.94 -3.06
C ASN A 56 0.55 24.74 -3.95
N LEU A 57 0.09 23.49 -4.05
CA LEU A 57 -1.04 23.16 -4.91
C LEU A 57 -2.32 23.81 -4.37
N SER A 58 -3.15 24.24 -5.31
CA SER A 58 -4.44 24.84 -5.05
C SER A 58 -5.57 23.88 -5.40
N GLU A 59 -6.77 24.18 -4.92
CA GLU A 59 -7.98 23.46 -5.33
C GLU A 59 -8.16 23.46 -6.86
N GLN A 60 -7.72 24.53 -7.53
CA GLN A 60 -7.74 24.61 -8.99
C GLN A 60 -6.83 23.57 -9.65
N ASP A 61 -5.69 23.23 -9.03
CA ASP A 61 -4.79 22.19 -9.54
C ASP A 61 -5.45 20.81 -9.49
N MET A 62 -6.23 20.53 -8.46
CA MET A 62 -7.02 19.29 -8.37
C MET A 62 -8.17 19.25 -9.38
N ILE A 63 -8.85 20.38 -9.62
CA ILE A 63 -9.84 20.50 -10.69
C ILE A 63 -9.18 20.27 -12.05
N ASN A 64 -7.98 20.81 -12.27
CA ASN A 64 -7.22 20.63 -13.50
C ASN A 64 -6.87 19.15 -13.72
N TRP A 65 -6.32 18.47 -12.71
CA TRP A 65 -6.00 17.03 -12.76
C TRP A 65 -7.22 16.15 -13.04
N THR A 66 -8.36 16.45 -12.41
CA THR A 66 -9.62 15.72 -12.64
C THR A 66 -10.06 15.83 -14.11
N ASN A 67 -9.73 16.94 -14.77
CA ASN A 67 -10.08 17.21 -16.16
C ASN A 67 -8.95 16.90 -17.16
N GLU A 68 -7.79 16.39 -16.73
CA GLU A 68 -6.66 16.11 -17.63
C GLU A 68 -7.03 15.10 -18.72
N HIS A 69 -7.84 14.10 -18.40
CA HIS A 69 -8.32 13.09 -19.35
C HIS A 69 -9.32 13.63 -20.37
N ASN A 70 -9.87 14.84 -20.15
CA ASN A 70 -10.81 15.52 -21.05
C ASN A 70 -10.11 16.49 -22.01
N ARG A 71 -8.78 16.63 -21.91
CA ARG A 71 -7.98 17.43 -22.84
C ARG A 71 -7.70 16.60 -24.10
N ILE A 72 -8.68 16.57 -25.00
CA ILE A 72 -8.54 16.13 -26.39
C ILE A 72 -8.02 17.27 -27.26
#